data_AF-A0A3A9A6E0-F1
#
_entry.id   AF-A0A3A9A6E0-F1
#
_cell.length_a   1.000
_cell.length_b   1.000
_cell.length_c   1.000
_cell.angle_alpha   90.00
_cell.angle_beta   90.00
_cell.angle_gamma   90.00
#
_symmetry.space_group_name_H-M   'P 1'
#
loop_
_entity.id
_entity.type
_entity.pdbx_description
1 polymer ?
#
loop_
_entity_poly.entity_id
_entity_poly.type
_entity_poly.pdbx_seq_one_letter_code
_entity_poly.pdbx_strand_id
1 'polypeptide(L)'
;MRKQMLVILVLSLILTVTACGTSSGGGESEVGGNEKATFQATILEIHDGYYLVAPVAGSTELNSADQITVPMKNMNPSPEPEVGDVLEIEYDGSIEESYPAQITNVHSISVVE
;
A
#
# COMPACT_ATOMS: atom_id res chain seq x y z
N MET A 1 34.03 40.03 -32.96
CA MET A 1 33.46 38.81 -32.33
C MET A 1 32.65 39.14 -31.07
N ARG A 2 31.56 39.93 -31.17
CA ARG A 2 30.69 40.27 -30.02
C ARG A 2 29.19 40.32 -30.32
N LYS A 3 28.77 40.04 -31.56
CA LYS A 3 27.34 40.06 -31.97
C LYS A 3 26.73 38.68 -32.20
N GLN A 4 27.56 37.64 -32.34
CA GLN A 4 27.10 36.25 -32.41
C GLN A 4 26.89 35.63 -31.01
N MET A 5 27.51 36.21 -29.98
CA MET A 5 27.33 35.81 -28.58
C MET A 5 26.12 36.50 -27.91
N LEU A 6 25.10 36.85 -28.69
CA LEU A 6 23.81 37.33 -28.16
C LEU A 6 22.65 36.48 -28.70
N VAL A 7 22.87 35.78 -29.81
CA VAL A 7 21.87 34.92 -30.45
C VAL A 7 21.77 33.54 -29.77
N ILE A 8 22.83 33.09 -29.11
CA ILE A 8 22.88 31.77 -28.45
C ILE A 8 22.18 31.78 -27.08
N LEU A 9 22.03 32.94 -26.42
CA LEU A 9 21.46 33.01 -25.08
C LEU A 9 19.92 32.93 -25.06
N VAL A 10 19.25 33.03 -26.21
CA VAL A 10 17.78 33.09 -26.31
C VAL A 10 17.15 31.79 -26.83
N LEU A 11 17.96 30.80 -27.25
CA LEU A 11 17.47 29.57 -27.91
C LEU A 11 17.43 28.33 -27.00
N SER A 12 17.49 28.47 -25.68
CA SER A 12 17.40 27.32 -24.75
C SER A 12 16.15 27.31 -23.88
N LEU A 13 15.14 28.13 -24.20
CA LEU A 13 13.89 28.18 -23.45
C LEU A 13 12.76 27.39 -24.12
N ILE A 14 12.93 26.09 -24.43
CA ILE A 14 11.78 25.16 -24.50
C ILE A 14 12.26 23.70 -24.41
N LEU A 15 12.30 23.14 -23.20
CA LEU A 15 12.13 21.70 -23.00
C LEU A 15 11.11 21.51 -21.87
N THR A 16 9.89 21.22 -22.29
CA THR A 16 8.73 20.93 -21.47
C THR A 16 8.97 19.62 -20.71
N VAL A 17 9.15 19.71 -19.39
CA VAL A 17 8.97 18.56 -18.50
C VAL A 17 7.50 18.50 -18.08
N THR A 18 6.69 17.80 -18.88
CA THR A 18 5.47 17.18 -18.36
C THR A 18 5.89 15.85 -17.78
N ALA A 19 6.18 15.84 -16.48
CA ALA A 19 6.20 14.65 -15.67
C ALA A 19 5.12 14.82 -14.61
N CYS A 20 3.93 14.29 -14.88
CA CYS A 20 3.01 13.91 -13.81
C CYS A 20 3.63 12.71 -13.10
N GLY A 21 4.56 12.98 -12.19
CA GLY A 21 5.04 12.03 -11.19
C GLY A 21 4.28 12.33 -9.92
N THR A 22 3.47 11.37 -9.49
CA THR A 22 2.69 11.41 -8.27
C THR A 22 3.58 11.73 -7.08
N SER A 23 3.13 12.67 -6.25
CA SER A 23 3.70 13.07 -4.96
C SER A 23 4.32 11.89 -4.19
N SER A 24 5.66 11.79 -4.19
CA SER A 24 6.36 11.15 -3.09
C SER A 24 6.39 12.18 -1.95
N GLY A 25 5.31 12.18 -1.18
CA GLY A 25 5.28 12.85 0.10
C GLY A 25 6.19 12.07 1.04
N GLY A 26 7.39 12.60 1.28
CA GLY A 26 8.10 12.33 2.53
C GLY A 26 7.27 12.93 3.64
N GLY A 27 6.40 12.12 4.24
CA GLY A 27 5.62 12.48 5.41
C GLY A 27 6.21 11.80 6.63
N GLU A 28 6.98 12.55 7.41
CA GLU A 28 6.96 12.36 8.86
C GLU A 28 5.56 12.78 9.33
N SER A 29 4.60 11.85 9.31
CA SER A 29 3.24 12.10 9.80
C SER A 29 3.14 11.55 11.21
N GLU A 30 3.58 12.33 12.18
CA GLU A 30 3.06 12.19 13.54
C GLU A 30 1.80 13.06 13.68
N VAL A 31 0.76 12.43 14.26
CA VAL A 31 -0.48 13.01 14.83
C VAL A 31 -1.68 13.16 13.88
N GLY A 32 -2.49 12.09 13.86
CA GLY A 32 -3.87 12.20 14.36
C GLY A 32 -4.98 12.31 13.32
N GLY A 33 -5.42 11.16 12.81
CA GLY A 33 -6.76 11.05 12.26
C GLY A 33 -6.99 9.77 11.48
N ASN A 34 -7.50 8.72 12.14
CA ASN A 34 -8.24 7.60 11.54
C ASN A 34 -7.85 7.30 10.08
N GLU A 35 -6.56 7.02 9.88
CA GLU A 35 -6.01 6.79 8.56
C GLU A 35 -6.33 5.36 8.18
N LYS A 36 -7.28 5.22 7.26
CA LYS A 36 -7.57 3.94 6.66
C LYS A 36 -6.43 3.60 5.72
N ALA A 37 -5.80 2.46 5.94
CA ALA A 37 -4.81 1.87 5.05
C ALA A 37 -5.43 0.66 4.34
N THR A 38 -4.99 0.41 3.12
CA THR A 38 -5.43 -0.73 2.32
C THR A 38 -4.22 -1.44 1.76
N PHE A 39 -4.20 -2.77 1.89
CA PHE A 39 -3.16 -3.60 1.31
C PHE A 39 -3.72 -4.91 0.78
N GLN A 40 -2.95 -5.51 -0.13
CA GLN A 40 -3.27 -6.82 -0.67
C GLN A 40 -2.35 -7.88 -0.07
N ALA A 41 -2.90 -9.06 0.20
CA ALA A 41 -2.16 -10.16 0.78
C ALA A 41 -2.73 -11.51 0.32
N THR A 42 -1.84 -12.49 0.13
CA THR A 42 -2.22 -13.87 -0.21
C THR A 42 -2.58 -14.65 1.04
N ILE A 43 -3.71 -15.36 1.02
CA ILE A 43 -4.10 -16.27 2.11
C ILE A 43 -3.13 -17.46 2.16
N LEU A 44 -2.46 -17.61 3.29
CA LEU A 44 -1.61 -18.77 3.59
C LEU A 44 -2.40 -19.87 4.31
N GLU A 45 -3.17 -19.48 5.33
CA GLU A 45 -3.97 -20.38 6.16
C GLU A 45 -5.31 -19.73 6.54
N ILE A 46 -6.34 -20.55 6.69
CA ILE A 46 -7.68 -20.18 7.15
C ILE A 46 -7.92 -20.87 8.49
N HIS A 47 -8.11 -20.09 9.55
CA HIS A 47 -8.42 -20.59 10.89
C HIS A 47 -9.79 -20.11 11.35
N ASP A 48 -10.28 -20.64 12.46
CA ASP A 48 -11.53 -20.16 13.06
C ASP A 48 -11.35 -18.71 13.54
N GLY A 49 -11.91 -17.76 12.77
CA GLY A 49 -11.97 -16.34 13.09
C GLY A 49 -10.86 -15.44 12.55
N TYR A 50 -9.81 -15.98 11.92
CA TYR A 50 -8.74 -15.19 11.30
C TYR A 50 -8.08 -15.87 10.09
N TYR A 51 -7.56 -15.05 9.19
CA TYR A 51 -6.66 -15.46 8.10
C TYR A 51 -5.21 -15.27 8.54
N LEU A 52 -4.33 -16.20 8.16
CA LEU A 52 -2.90 -15.92 8.09
C LEU A 52 -2.59 -15.53 6.64
N VAL A 53 -2.00 -14.35 6.44
CA VAL A 53 -1.74 -13.82 5.09
C VAL A 53 -0.29 -13.38 4.94
N ALA A 54 0.21 -13.44 3.70
CA ALA A 54 1.48 -12.83 3.29
C ALA A 54 1.18 -11.58 2.45
N PRO A 55 1.65 -10.38 2.84
CA PRO A 55 1.51 -9.19 2.02
C PRO A 55 2.13 -9.38 0.63
N VAL A 56 1.49 -8.85 -0.41
CA VAL A 56 2.03 -8.94 -1.78
C VAL A 56 3.35 -8.19 -1.91
N ALA A 57 4.21 -8.64 -2.82
CA ALA A 57 5.53 -8.03 -3.04
C ALA A 57 5.42 -6.53 -3.37
N GLY A 58 6.24 -5.72 -2.69
CA GLY A 58 6.25 -4.26 -2.88
C GLY A 58 5.18 -3.49 -2.11
N SER A 59 4.34 -4.16 -1.32
CA SER A 59 3.46 -3.51 -0.34
C SER A 59 4.26 -2.84 0.79
N THR A 60 3.69 -1.80 1.38
CA THR A 60 4.30 -1.14 2.55
C THR A 60 4.34 -2.09 3.74
N GLU A 61 3.29 -2.88 3.92
CA GLU A 61 3.06 -3.83 5.00
C GLU A 61 4.11 -4.95 5.02
N LEU A 62 4.63 -5.33 3.85
CA LEU A 62 5.72 -6.30 3.75
C LEU A 62 7.02 -5.81 4.41
N ASN A 63 7.20 -4.50 4.58
CA ASN A 63 8.34 -3.96 5.34
C ASN A 63 8.15 -4.15 6.85
N SER A 64 6.92 -4.34 7.31
CA SER A 64 6.59 -4.59 8.72
C SER A 64 6.66 -6.07 9.06
N ALA A 65 6.05 -6.95 8.24
CA ALA A 65 6.08 -8.40 8.46
C ALA A 65 5.80 -9.19 7.17
N ASP A 66 6.39 -10.38 7.07
CA ASP A 66 6.14 -11.36 6.00
C ASP A 66 4.86 -12.17 6.22
N GLN A 67 4.42 -12.29 7.47
CA GLN A 67 3.21 -13.00 7.88
C GLN A 67 2.40 -12.16 8.86
N ILE A 68 1.12 -11.98 8.54
CA ILE A 68 0.19 -11.17 9.33
C ILE A 68 -1.08 -11.96 9.57
N THR A 69 -1.55 -12.05 10.82
CA THR A 69 -2.90 -12.53 11.11
C THR A 69 -3.92 -11.41 11.02
N VAL A 70 -5.02 -11.66 10.33
CA VAL A 70 -6.09 -10.70 10.07
C VAL A 70 -7.43 -11.30 10.50
N PRO A 71 -8.18 -10.69 11.43
CA PRO A 71 -9.47 -11.21 11.85
C PRO A 71 -10.46 -11.16 10.69
N MET A 72 -11.31 -12.19 10.56
CA MET A 72 -12.30 -12.32 9.47
C MET A 72 -13.48 -11.34 9.56
N LYS A 73 -13.36 -10.28 10.37
CA LYS A 73 -14.39 -9.26 10.55
C LYS A 73 -14.58 -8.50 9.24
N ASN A 74 -15.84 -8.21 8.91
CA ASN A 74 -16.22 -7.43 7.73
C ASN A 74 -15.74 -8.04 6.39
N MET A 75 -15.55 -9.37 6.35
CA MET A 75 -15.31 -10.12 5.12
C MET A 75 -16.57 -10.10 4.23
N ASN A 76 -16.40 -9.73 2.96
CA ASN A 76 -17.40 -9.97 1.93
C ASN A 76 -17.48 -11.49 1.67
N PRO A 77 -18.63 -12.16 1.88
CA PRO A 77 -18.73 -13.61 1.79
C PRO A 77 -18.70 -14.17 0.36
N SER A 78 -18.72 -13.32 -0.68
CA SER A 78 -18.73 -13.75 -2.07
C SER A 78 -17.70 -12.97 -2.92
N PRO A 79 -16.79 -13.66 -3.63
CA PRO A 79 -16.59 -15.11 -3.61
C PRO A 79 -16.12 -15.62 -2.23
N GLU A 80 -16.32 -16.92 -1.97
CA GLU A 80 -15.82 -17.54 -0.74
C GLU A 80 -14.29 -17.62 -0.83
N PRO A 81 -13.54 -17.05 0.14
CA PRO A 81 -12.08 -17.00 0.08
C PRO A 81 -11.45 -18.37 0.33
N GLU A 82 -10.46 -18.72 -0.50
CA GLU A 82 -9.70 -19.96 -0.46
C GLU A 82 -8.21 -19.70 -0.20
N VAL A 83 -7.49 -20.71 0.30
CA VAL A 83 -6.03 -20.62 0.46
C VAL A 83 -5.39 -20.39 -0.90
N GLY A 84 -4.52 -19.38 -1.00
CA GLY A 84 -3.89 -18.93 -2.24
C GLY A 84 -4.58 -17.72 -2.89
N ASP A 85 -5.80 -17.38 -2.50
CA ASP A 85 -6.47 -16.17 -2.97
C ASP A 85 -5.77 -14.91 -2.46
N VAL A 86 -5.89 -13.83 -3.22
CA VAL A 86 -5.45 -12.50 -2.80
C VAL A 86 -6.63 -11.75 -2.20
N LEU A 87 -6.48 -11.30 -0.96
CA LEU A 87 -7.42 -10.42 -0.28
C LEU A 87 -6.98 -8.98 -0.42
N GLU A 88 -7.93 -8.07 -0.60
CA GLU A 88 -7.78 -6.65 -0.30
C GLU A 88 -8.35 -6.38 1.10
N ILE A 89 -7.53 -5.77 1.96
CA ILE A 89 -7.82 -5.58 3.39
C ILE A 89 -7.71 -4.08 3.70
N GLU A 90 -8.81 -3.49 4.16
CA GLU A 90 -8.83 -2.12 4.71
C GLU A 90 -8.76 -2.18 6.24
N TYR A 91 -7.83 -1.44 6.84
CA TYR A 91 -7.56 -1.42 8.28
C TYR A 91 -7.15 -0.01 8.76
N ASP A 92 -6.80 0.16 10.03
CA ASP A 92 -6.46 1.44 10.65
C ASP A 92 -4.96 1.84 10.56
N GLY A 93 -4.19 1.17 9.70
CA GLY A 93 -2.75 1.40 9.56
C GLY A 93 -1.90 0.80 10.68
N SER A 94 -2.50 0.22 11.73
CA SER A 94 -1.76 -0.33 12.86
C SER A 94 -1.46 -1.81 12.68
N ILE A 95 -0.17 -2.16 12.79
CA ILE A 95 0.32 -3.54 12.79
C ILE A 95 1.07 -3.77 14.10
N GLU A 96 0.60 -4.73 14.90
CA GLU A 96 1.19 -5.08 16.19
C GLU A 96 2.44 -5.95 16.01
N GLU A 97 3.53 -5.56 16.68
CA GLU A 97 4.83 -6.25 16.62
C GLU A 97 4.78 -7.61 17.32
N SER A 98 4.62 -8.68 16.55
CA SER A 98 4.63 -10.08 16.99
C SER A 98 5.01 -11.01 15.83
N TYR A 99 5.13 -12.33 16.07
CA TYR A 99 5.40 -13.30 15.00
C TYR A 99 4.43 -14.51 15.07
N PRO A 100 3.50 -14.65 14.11
CA PRO A 100 3.18 -13.68 13.05
C PRO A 100 2.73 -12.32 13.59
N ALA A 101 2.87 -11.25 12.80
CA ALA A 101 2.37 -9.93 13.19
C ALA A 101 0.83 -9.90 13.17
N GLN A 102 0.21 -8.89 13.78
CA GLN A 102 -1.26 -8.88 13.94
C GLN A 102 -1.87 -7.55 13.54
N ILE A 103 -2.97 -7.60 12.80
CA ILE A 103 -3.87 -6.45 12.59
C ILE A 103 -5.12 -6.70 13.41
N THR A 104 -5.50 -5.74 14.26
CA THR A 104 -6.68 -5.89 15.15
C THR A 104 -7.95 -5.23 14.59
N ASN A 105 -7.80 -4.08 13.93
CA ASN A 105 -8.91 -3.25 13.50
C ASN A 105 -9.09 -3.30 11.97
N VAL A 106 -9.96 -4.20 11.51
CA VAL A 106 -10.27 -4.37 10.10
C VAL A 106 -11.60 -3.72 9.76
N HIS A 107 -11.62 -2.93 8.69
CA HIS A 107 -12.79 -2.22 8.20
C HIS A 107 -13.52 -2.98 7.08
N SER A 108 -12.80 -3.61 6.16
CA SER A 108 -13.36 -4.46 5.11
C SER A 108 -12.35 -5.45 4.59
N ILE A 109 -12.83 -6.61 4.13
CA ILE A 109 -12.02 -7.60 3.41
C ILE A 109 -12.81 -8.09 2.19
N SER A 110 -12.14 -8.21 1.04
CA SER A 110 -12.70 -8.83 -0.17
C SER A 110 -11.64 -9.58 -0.94
N VAL A 111 -12.03 -10.66 -1.62
CA VAL A 111 -11.16 -11.33 -2.61
C VAL A 111 -10.99 -10.41 -3.82
N VAL A 112 -9.76 -10.34 -4.34
CA VAL A 112 -9.44 -9.64 -5.58
C VAL A 112 -9.67 -10.60 -6.76
N GLU A 113 -10.58 -10.22 -7.67
CA GLU A 113 -10.92 -11.00 -8.89
C GLU A 113 -9.94 -10.79 -10.06
#